data_AF-A0A7X5E7H2-F1
#
_entry.id   AF-A0A7X5E7H2-F1
#
_cell.length_a   1.000
_cell.length_b   1.000
_cell.length_c   1.000
_cell.angle_alpha   90.00
_cell.angle_beta   90.00
_cell.angle_gamma   90.00
#
_symmetry.space_group_name_H-M   'P 1'
#
loop_
_entity.id
_entity.type
_entity.pdbx_description
1 polymer ?
#
loop_
_entity_poly.entity_id
_entity_poly.type
_entity_poly.pdbx_seq_one_letter_code
_entity_poly.pdbx_strand_id
1 'polypeptide(L)'
;MFFGKNTGFPEETERDFTVRQHKIGYGVGIWMIAAGGFILILEILYHVSAIPLWVYGIILAIFALGIFVCMEVKNRQLAVKGTALYYRSTFGRVRQFALEDIGSVKAVSNPSGGRDDLRLYDKKGRMLCRLETGMQNAESMFWYLYDNEIPLEMEKNTKKELTDIIFQMPVDEEKISGMSREVYGQAQAMMEEWVEKNKKLGAGLLYGFAEYHGSLIDPEAQIQPEESRASGKTDDYLCVLEVFVKKENYFIRDRRQRLLLMDFPVFYKRKSRKITGEVRLYYNENWKKEVRETLSYLAKYLQGHKFIMDDMELDYELKKEV
;
A
#
# COMPACT_ATOMS: atom_id res chain seq x y z
N MET A 1 -7.49 22.01 -27.83
CA MET A 1 -8.46 22.51 -26.83
C MET A 1 -9.46 21.39 -26.58
N PHE A 2 -9.29 20.57 -25.53
CA PHE A 2 -10.33 19.63 -25.10
C PHE A 2 -10.94 20.25 -23.84
N PHE A 3 -12.08 20.90 -24.00
CA PHE A 3 -12.90 21.31 -22.88
C PHE A 3 -13.49 20.05 -22.26
N GLY A 4 -12.98 19.65 -21.09
CA GLY A 4 -13.75 18.74 -20.24
C GLY A 4 -15.13 19.37 -20.05
N LYS A 5 -16.20 18.63 -20.41
CA LYS A 5 -17.56 19.10 -20.17
C LYS A 5 -17.67 19.47 -18.68
N ASN A 6 -18.13 20.68 -18.38
CA ASN A 6 -18.55 21.08 -17.03
C ASN A 6 -19.83 20.31 -16.70
N THR A 7 -19.69 19.02 -16.40
CA THR A 7 -20.73 18.19 -15.80
C THR A 7 -20.62 18.34 -14.29
N GLY A 8 -21.76 18.34 -13.61
CA GLY A 8 -21.80 18.39 -12.15
C GLY A 8 -20.98 17.25 -11.54
N PHE A 9 -20.43 17.48 -10.34
CA PHE A 9 -19.79 16.41 -9.57
C PHE A 9 -20.89 15.41 -9.16
N PRO A 10 -20.72 14.09 -9.40
CA PRO A 10 -21.77 13.10 -9.15
C PRO A 10 -22.18 13.06 -7.67
N GLU A 11 -23.40 12.66 -7.34
CA GLU A 11 -23.83 12.48 -5.94
C GLU A 11 -23.06 11.34 -5.26
N GLU A 12 -22.97 11.33 -3.93
CA GLU A 12 -22.18 10.31 -3.20
C GLU A 12 -22.68 8.87 -3.42
N THR A 13 -23.99 8.70 -3.59
CA THR A 13 -24.67 7.42 -3.80
C THR A 13 -24.40 6.81 -5.18
N GLU A 14 -23.94 7.60 -6.14
CA GLU A 14 -23.65 7.16 -7.50
C GLU A 14 -22.18 6.84 -7.75
N ARG A 15 -21.33 6.99 -6.74
CA ARG A 15 -19.87 6.83 -6.86
C ARG A 15 -19.46 5.46 -6.36
N ASP A 16 -18.55 4.81 -7.09
CA ASP A 16 -17.95 3.56 -6.63
C ASP A 16 -17.03 3.84 -5.43
N PHE A 17 -16.19 4.87 -5.54
CA PHE A 17 -15.41 5.40 -4.43
C PHE A 17 -14.98 6.86 -4.68
N THR A 18 -14.54 7.52 -3.62
CA THR A 18 -14.01 8.89 -3.69
C THR A 18 -12.67 8.97 -2.96
N VAL A 19 -11.67 9.56 -3.61
CA VAL A 19 -10.39 9.95 -3.03
C VAL A 19 -10.52 11.40 -2.52
N ARG A 20 -10.32 11.62 -1.22
CA ARG A 20 -10.46 12.95 -0.61
C ARG A 20 -9.39 13.22 0.43
N GLN A 21 -9.15 14.50 0.71
CA GLN A 21 -8.22 14.89 1.77
C GLN A 21 -8.71 14.45 3.16
N HIS A 22 -7.77 14.18 4.08
CA HIS A 22 -8.13 13.86 5.46
C HIS A 22 -8.76 15.06 6.16
N LYS A 23 -9.81 14.80 6.95
CA LYS A 23 -10.50 15.84 7.73
C LYS A 23 -9.58 16.54 8.74
N ILE A 24 -8.46 15.93 9.12
CA ILE A 24 -7.41 16.54 9.97
C ILE A 24 -6.92 17.86 9.35
N GLY A 25 -6.91 17.98 8.02
CA GLY A 25 -6.54 19.24 7.36
C GLY A 25 -7.45 20.42 7.74
N TYR A 26 -8.73 20.19 8.04
CA TYR A 26 -9.58 21.26 8.59
C TYR A 26 -9.09 21.74 9.95
N GLY A 27 -8.64 20.82 10.81
CA GLY A 27 -8.06 21.16 12.11
C GLY A 27 -6.85 22.07 11.96
N VAL A 28 -5.93 21.72 11.04
CA VAL A 28 -4.76 22.54 10.73
C VAL A 28 -5.16 23.91 10.19
N GLY A 29 -6.07 23.97 9.21
CA GLY A 29 -6.53 25.23 8.62
C GLY A 29 -7.25 26.14 9.63
N ILE A 30 -8.14 25.59 10.46
CA ILE A 30 -8.84 26.31 11.54
C ILE A 30 -7.83 26.81 12.58
N TRP A 31 -6.85 25.99 12.96
CA TRP A 31 -5.81 26.39 13.90
C TRP A 31 -4.98 27.56 13.37
N MET A 32 -4.62 27.56 12.08
CA MET A 32 -3.90 28.67 11.45
C MET A 32 -4.74 29.96 11.45
N ILE A 33 -6.03 29.86 11.14
CA ILE A 33 -6.96 31.00 11.19
C ILE A 33 -7.07 31.53 12.63
N ALA A 34 -7.22 30.64 13.62
CA ALA A 34 -7.30 31.01 15.02
C ALA A 34 -5.99 31.65 15.52
N ALA A 35 -4.83 31.13 15.12
CA ALA A 35 -3.52 31.70 15.44
C ALA A 35 -3.35 33.09 14.83
N GLY A 36 -3.73 33.28 13.56
CA GLY A 36 -3.76 34.60 12.92
C GLY A 36 -4.67 35.59 13.66
N GLY A 37 -5.85 35.13 14.08
CA GLY A 37 -6.79 35.94 14.86
C GLY A 37 -6.28 36.28 16.25
N PHE A 38 -5.63 35.33 16.92
CA PHE A 38 -5.02 35.55 18.22
C PHE A 38 -3.89 36.58 18.15
N ILE A 39 -3.01 36.49 17.15
CA ILE A 39 -1.94 37.48 16.92
C ILE A 39 -2.53 38.87 16.66
N LEU A 40 -3.58 38.95 15.85
CA LEU A 40 -4.29 40.21 15.57
C LEU A 40 -4.93 40.81 16.84
N ILE A 41 -5.56 39.98 17.68
CA ILE A 41 -6.17 40.43 18.95
C ILE A 41 -5.09 40.94 19.91
N LEU A 42 -3.97 40.21 20.05
CA LEU A 42 -2.85 40.64 20.90
C LEU A 42 -2.30 41.99 20.45
N GLU A 43 -2.20 42.17 19.13
CA GLU A 43 -1.74 43.41 18.54
C GLU A 43 -2.70 44.59 18.79
N ILE A 44 -4.02 44.37 18.74
CA ILE A 44 -5.03 45.38 19.10
C ILE A 44 -4.98 45.73 20.61
N LEU A 45 -4.81 44.74 21.49
CA LEU A 45 -4.86 44.93 22.94
C LEU A 45 -3.58 45.53 23.53
N TYR A 46 -2.43 45.16 22.99
CA TYR A 46 -1.11 45.53 23.51
C TYR A 46 -0.35 46.44 22.53
N HIS A 47 -1.06 47.30 21.80
CA HIS A 47 -0.45 48.23 20.86
C HIS A 47 0.37 49.30 21.60
N VAL A 48 1.69 49.10 21.72
CA VAL A 48 2.60 50.02 22.44
C VAL A 48 3.44 50.89 21.47
N SER A 49 3.53 50.55 20.18
CA SER A 49 4.35 51.26 19.21
C SER A 49 3.89 51.09 17.76
N ALA A 50 4.33 51.98 16.86
CA ALA A 50 4.03 51.92 15.44
C ALA A 50 4.62 50.66 14.79
N ILE A 51 3.78 49.64 14.60
CA ILE A 51 4.17 48.40 13.94
C ILE A 51 4.28 48.64 12.43
N PRO A 52 5.35 48.17 11.77
CA PRO A 52 5.49 48.31 10.34
C PRO A 52 4.45 47.48 9.56
N LEU A 53 3.93 48.05 8.46
CA LEU A 53 2.83 47.51 7.66
C LEU A 53 3.00 46.04 7.22
N TRP A 54 4.24 45.57 7.05
CA TRP A 54 4.53 44.19 6.63
C TRP A 54 4.05 43.14 7.64
N VAL A 55 3.94 43.48 8.92
CA VAL A 55 3.43 42.56 9.96
C VAL A 55 1.97 42.20 9.70
N TYR A 56 1.13 43.18 9.34
CA TYR A 56 -0.25 42.92 8.92
C TYR A 56 -0.30 42.08 7.64
N GLY A 57 0.66 42.28 6.73
CA GLY A 57 0.80 41.45 5.54
C GLY A 57 1.06 39.98 5.87
N ILE A 58 1.88 39.69 6.88
CA ILE A 58 2.13 38.32 7.36
C ILE A 58 0.89 37.73 8.02
N ILE A 59 0.21 38.49 8.89
CA ILE A 59 -1.03 38.03 9.54
C ILE A 59 -2.08 37.68 8.48
N LEU A 60 -2.27 38.55 7.48
CA LEU A 60 -3.17 38.30 6.36
C LEU A 60 -2.76 37.05 5.56
N ALA A 61 -1.46 36.85 5.34
CA ALA A 61 -0.95 35.66 4.65
C ALA A 61 -1.25 34.37 5.43
N ILE A 62 -1.13 34.39 6.76
CA ILE A 62 -1.47 33.25 7.63
C ILE A 62 -2.96 32.93 7.52
N PHE A 63 -3.83 33.95 7.57
CA PHE A 63 -5.27 33.77 7.37
C PHE A 63 -5.60 33.19 5.99
N ALA A 64 -5.03 33.78 4.93
CA ALA A 64 -5.23 33.32 3.56
C ALA A 64 -4.76 31.88 3.38
N LEU A 65 -3.63 31.50 3.99
CA LEU A 65 -3.11 30.14 3.96
C LEU A 65 -4.01 29.16 4.72
N GLY A 66 -4.52 29.53 5.90
CA GLY A 66 -5.48 28.70 6.64
C GLY A 66 -6.79 28.48 5.88
N ILE A 67 -7.33 29.54 5.24
CA ILE A 67 -8.50 29.44 4.35
C ILE A 67 -8.20 28.54 3.16
N PHE A 68 -7.02 28.70 2.54
CA PHE A 68 -6.59 27.89 1.41
C PHE A 68 -6.51 26.40 1.77
N VAL A 69 -5.95 26.05 2.93
CA VAL A 69 -5.91 24.67 3.45
C VAL A 69 -7.33 24.13 3.64
N CYS A 70 -8.24 24.90 4.25
CA CYS A 70 -9.64 24.48 4.41
C CYS A 70 -10.35 24.28 3.06
N MET A 71 -10.09 25.14 2.07
CA MET A 71 -10.62 25.00 0.71
C MET A 71 -10.08 23.76 0.02
N GLU A 72 -8.79 23.46 0.19
CA GLU A 72 -8.18 22.25 -0.36
C GLU A 72 -8.84 21.00 0.20
N VAL A 73 -9.04 20.93 1.51
CA VAL A 73 -9.70 19.77 2.14
C VAL A 73 -11.14 19.60 1.66
N LYS A 74 -11.86 20.71 1.48
CA LYS A 74 -13.26 20.70 1.04
C LYS A 74 -13.44 20.32 -0.43
N ASN A 75 -12.60 20.88 -1.30
CA ASN A 75 -12.85 20.88 -2.73
C ASN A 75 -11.99 19.86 -3.48
N ARG A 76 -10.79 19.54 -2.99
CA ARG A 76 -9.88 18.64 -3.71
C ARG A 76 -10.30 17.19 -3.50
N GLN A 77 -10.94 16.62 -4.51
CA GLN A 77 -11.43 15.24 -4.48
C GLN A 77 -11.47 14.64 -5.89
N LEU A 78 -11.32 13.33 -5.97
CA LEU A 78 -11.50 12.56 -7.19
C LEU A 78 -12.57 11.49 -6.94
N ALA A 79 -13.64 11.50 -7.73
CA ALA A 79 -14.67 10.47 -7.69
C ALA A 79 -14.56 9.56 -8.91
N VAL A 80 -14.80 8.26 -8.70
CA VAL A 80 -14.88 7.25 -9.76
C VAL A 80 -16.31 6.74 -9.85
N LYS A 81 -16.83 6.66 -11.08
CA LYS A 81 -18.15 6.12 -11.41
C LYS A 81 -18.03 5.30 -12.70
N GLY A 82 -17.92 3.98 -12.57
CA GLY A 82 -17.57 3.09 -13.68
C GLY A 82 -16.30 3.57 -14.37
N THR A 83 -16.33 3.71 -15.70
CA THR A 83 -15.19 4.24 -16.48
C THR A 83 -14.97 5.74 -16.34
N ALA A 84 -15.88 6.50 -15.73
CA ALA A 84 -15.78 7.95 -15.66
C ALA A 84 -15.11 8.42 -14.37
N LEU A 85 -14.14 9.32 -14.50
CA LEU A 85 -13.45 9.95 -13.38
C LEU A 85 -13.78 11.44 -13.33
N TYR A 86 -14.07 11.92 -12.13
CA TYR A 86 -14.45 13.30 -11.85
C TYR A 86 -13.46 13.90 -10.86
N TYR A 87 -12.59 14.77 -11.35
CA TYR A 87 -11.63 15.49 -10.52
C TYR A 87 -12.15 16.88 -10.18
N ARG A 88 -12.20 17.20 -8.91
CA ARG A 88 -12.47 18.55 -8.41
C ARG A 88 -11.19 19.15 -7.86
N SER A 89 -10.80 20.31 -8.37
CA SER A 89 -9.60 21.03 -7.91
C SER A 89 -9.84 21.76 -6.59
N THR A 90 -8.77 22.26 -5.96
CA THR A 90 -8.83 23.11 -4.76
C THR A 90 -9.77 24.31 -4.89
N PHE A 91 -9.90 24.86 -6.10
CA PHE A 91 -10.81 25.98 -6.40
C PHE A 91 -12.22 25.53 -6.79
N GLY A 92 -12.54 24.23 -6.66
CA GLY A 92 -13.86 23.68 -6.93
C GLY A 92 -14.17 23.43 -8.40
N ARG A 93 -13.23 23.68 -9.33
CA ARG A 93 -13.42 23.38 -10.76
C ARG A 93 -13.46 21.87 -10.97
N VAL A 94 -14.51 21.39 -11.63
CA VAL A 94 -14.69 19.97 -11.95
C VAL A 94 -14.16 19.69 -13.35
N ARG A 95 -13.44 18.58 -13.50
CA ARG A 95 -13.02 18.01 -14.77
C ARG A 95 -13.45 16.56 -14.82
N GLN A 96 -14.14 16.20 -15.90
CA GLN A 96 -14.46 14.82 -16.19
C GLN A 96 -13.51 14.30 -17.27
N PHE A 97 -13.04 13.07 -17.10
CA PHE A 97 -12.29 12.31 -18.10
C PHE A 97 -12.63 10.82 -17.98
N ALA A 98 -12.48 10.07 -19.06
CA ALA A 98 -12.70 8.63 -19.04
C ALA A 98 -11.41 7.89 -18.68
N LEU A 99 -11.54 6.68 -18.18
CA LEU A 99 -10.43 5.77 -17.90
C LEU A 99 -9.57 5.55 -19.16
N GLU A 100 -10.20 5.44 -20.33
CA GLU A 100 -9.53 5.29 -21.63
C GLU A 100 -8.71 6.52 -22.06
N ASP A 101 -8.95 7.70 -21.46
CA ASP A 101 -8.16 8.90 -21.73
C ASP A 101 -6.81 8.88 -21.00
N ILE A 102 -6.70 8.07 -19.95
CA ILE A 102 -5.49 7.95 -19.13
C ILE A 102 -4.44 7.15 -19.92
N GLY A 103 -3.29 7.77 -20.17
CA GLY A 103 -2.17 7.16 -20.86
C GLY A 103 -1.16 6.52 -19.92
N SER A 104 -0.87 7.20 -18.81
CA SER A 104 0.05 6.70 -17.80
C SER A 104 -0.19 7.37 -16.45
N VAL A 105 0.35 6.74 -15.41
CA VAL A 105 0.25 7.18 -14.03
C VAL A 105 1.64 7.19 -13.45
N LYS A 106 2.05 8.31 -12.86
CA LYS A 106 3.36 8.44 -12.22
C LYS A 106 3.19 8.65 -10.71
N ALA A 107 3.74 7.74 -9.91
CA ALA A 107 3.92 7.94 -8.49
C ALA A 107 5.30 8.56 -8.24
N VAL A 108 5.29 9.79 -7.73
CA VAL A 108 6.50 10.58 -7.46
C VAL A 108 6.69 10.60 -5.96
N SER A 109 7.83 10.11 -5.49
CA SER A 109 8.23 10.28 -4.10
C SER A 109 9.19 11.45 -4.00
N ASN A 110 8.90 12.40 -3.10
CA ASN A 110 9.74 13.57 -2.91
C ASN A 110 10.72 13.33 -1.74
N PRO A 111 12.00 13.02 -2.00
CA PRO A 111 12.99 12.73 -0.96
C PRO A 111 13.30 13.95 -0.05
N SER A 112 12.93 15.17 -0.45
CA SER A 112 13.16 16.41 0.31
C SER A 112 12.07 16.72 1.35
N GLY A 113 11.30 15.73 1.79
CA GLY A 113 10.22 15.90 2.77
C GLY A 113 8.90 16.42 2.17
N GLY A 114 8.76 16.35 0.84
CA GLY A 114 7.49 16.63 0.16
C GLY A 114 6.53 15.45 0.25
N ARG A 115 5.22 15.71 0.08
CA ARG A 115 4.21 14.64 0.00
C ARG A 115 4.45 13.80 -1.26
N ASP A 116 4.30 12.47 -1.15
CA ASP A 116 4.29 11.63 -2.35
C ASP A 116 3.02 11.92 -3.15
N ASP A 117 3.18 12.10 -4.46
CA ASP A 117 2.10 12.46 -5.37
C ASP A 117 1.79 11.30 -6.31
N LEU A 118 0.50 11.13 -6.60
CA LEU A 118 0.03 10.36 -7.74
C LEU A 118 -0.41 11.33 -8.85
N ARG A 119 0.26 11.27 -10.01
CA ARG A 119 -0.02 12.12 -11.16
C ARG A 119 -0.58 11.29 -12.30
N LEU A 120 -1.77 11.64 -12.76
CA LEU A 120 -2.41 11.00 -13.91
C LEU A 120 -2.11 11.83 -15.17
N TYR A 121 -1.68 11.17 -16.23
CA TYR A 121 -1.39 11.77 -17.52
C TYR A 121 -2.30 11.20 -18.59
N ASP A 122 -2.70 12.04 -19.53
CA ASP A 122 -3.40 11.59 -20.73
C ASP A 122 -2.44 10.89 -21.70
N LYS A 123 -2.99 10.26 -22.73
CA LYS A 123 -2.21 9.63 -23.83
C LYS A 123 -1.25 10.57 -24.58
N LYS A 124 -1.36 11.89 -24.37
CA LYS A 124 -0.49 12.92 -24.95
C LYS A 124 0.53 13.46 -23.93
N GLY A 125 0.63 12.86 -22.75
CA GLY A 125 1.53 13.28 -21.67
C GLY A 125 1.08 14.54 -20.92
N ARG A 126 -0.17 14.99 -21.08
CA ARG A 126 -0.71 16.15 -20.35
C ARG A 126 -1.31 15.69 -19.02
N MET A 127 -1.02 16.42 -17.95
CA MET A 127 -1.53 16.09 -16.62
C MET A 127 -3.05 16.28 -16.54
N LEU A 128 -3.76 15.20 -16.23
CA LEU A 128 -5.20 15.17 -15.98
C LEU A 128 -5.51 15.64 -14.56
N CYS A 129 -4.87 15.01 -13.57
CA CYS A 129 -4.99 15.37 -12.17
C CYS A 129 -3.77 14.98 -11.33
N ARG A 130 -3.67 15.58 -10.14
CA ARG A 130 -2.66 15.28 -9.12
C ARG A 130 -3.36 14.95 -7.81
N LEU A 131 -3.10 13.78 -7.27
CA LEU A 131 -3.55 13.32 -5.95
C LEU A 131 -2.33 13.19 -5.04
N GLU A 132 -2.55 13.22 -3.74
CA GLU A 132 -1.52 12.88 -2.76
C GLU A 132 -1.75 11.43 -2.32
N THR A 133 -0.69 10.65 -2.15
CA THR A 133 -0.79 9.25 -1.69
C THR A 133 -1.37 9.18 -0.27
N GLY A 134 -1.23 10.25 0.52
CA GLY A 134 -1.82 10.39 1.84
C GLY A 134 -3.29 10.80 1.85
N MET A 135 -3.97 10.89 0.71
CA MET A 135 -5.42 11.12 0.69
C MET A 135 -6.19 9.85 1.12
N GLN A 136 -7.36 10.04 1.72
CA GLN A 136 -8.28 8.93 2.03
C GLN A 136 -8.63 8.19 0.74
N ASN A 137 -8.58 6.86 0.79
CA ASN A 137 -8.83 5.98 -0.36
C ASN A 137 -7.87 6.18 -1.55
N ALA A 138 -6.70 6.80 -1.37
CA ALA A 138 -5.71 6.90 -2.45
C ALA A 138 -5.25 5.50 -2.91
N GLU A 139 -5.04 4.57 -1.99
CA GLU A 139 -4.71 3.17 -2.29
C GLU A 139 -5.79 2.51 -3.17
N SER A 140 -7.06 2.76 -2.88
CA SER A 140 -8.19 2.28 -3.68
C SER A 140 -8.12 2.74 -5.14
N MET A 141 -7.60 3.96 -5.38
CA MET A 141 -7.38 4.48 -6.73
C MET A 141 -6.21 3.80 -7.43
N PHE A 142 -5.14 3.46 -6.71
CA PHE A 142 -4.03 2.68 -7.28
C PHE A 142 -4.50 1.31 -7.75
N TRP A 143 -5.23 0.59 -6.90
CA TRP A 143 -5.83 -0.69 -7.26
C TRP A 143 -6.74 -0.59 -8.49
N TYR A 144 -7.58 0.44 -8.52
CA TYR A 144 -8.47 0.68 -9.66
C TYR A 144 -7.70 0.92 -10.97
N LEU A 145 -6.64 1.74 -10.95
CA LEU A 145 -5.81 1.99 -12.13
C LEU A 145 -5.03 0.74 -12.55
N TYR A 146 -4.46 0.02 -11.59
CA TYR A 146 -3.70 -1.21 -11.82
C TYR A 146 -4.57 -2.31 -12.44
N ASP A 147 -5.73 -2.57 -11.83
CA ASP A 147 -6.65 -3.58 -12.32
C ASP A 147 -7.16 -3.23 -13.71
N ASN A 148 -7.27 -1.95 -14.08
CA ASN A 148 -7.63 -1.54 -15.44
C ASN A 148 -6.43 -1.42 -16.40
N GLU A 149 -5.29 -2.04 -16.06
CA GLU A 149 -4.11 -2.18 -16.93
C GLU A 149 -3.51 -0.83 -17.38
N ILE A 150 -3.68 0.22 -16.56
CA ILE A 150 -3.08 1.52 -16.83
C ILE A 150 -1.59 1.46 -16.46
N PRO A 151 -0.67 1.86 -17.36
CA PRO A 151 0.76 1.86 -17.07
C PRO A 151 1.11 2.71 -15.84
N LEU A 152 1.77 2.07 -14.87
CA LEU A 152 2.24 2.70 -13.62
C LEU A 152 3.76 2.86 -13.66
N GLU A 153 4.22 4.11 -13.56
CA GLU A 153 5.63 4.46 -13.38
C GLU A 153 5.88 4.87 -11.93
N MET A 154 6.81 4.19 -11.26
CA MET A 154 7.20 4.51 -9.88
C MET A 154 8.62 5.08 -9.84
N GLU A 155 8.83 6.11 -9.04
CA GLU A 155 10.19 6.56 -8.72
C GLU A 155 10.82 5.70 -7.62
N LYS A 156 12.17 5.65 -7.59
CA LYS A 156 12.98 4.71 -6.79
C LYS A 156 12.75 4.75 -5.26
N ASN A 157 12.05 5.75 -4.74
CA ASN A 157 11.78 5.92 -3.31
C ASN A 157 10.29 5.87 -2.95
N THR A 158 9.44 5.37 -3.85
CA THR A 158 7.99 5.26 -3.59
C THR A 158 7.72 4.27 -2.45
N LYS A 159 6.70 4.56 -1.61
CA LYS A 159 6.32 3.75 -0.45
C LYS A 159 6.21 2.25 -0.78
N LYS A 160 6.67 1.40 0.16
CA LYS A 160 6.66 -0.06 0.05
C LYS A 160 5.28 -0.63 -0.31
N GLU A 161 4.22 -0.10 0.29
CA GLU A 161 2.82 -0.48 0.03
C GLU A 161 2.43 -0.35 -1.45
N LEU A 162 2.92 0.69 -2.15
CA LEU A 162 2.62 0.89 -3.58
C LEU A 162 3.47 0.01 -4.48
N THR A 163 4.68 -0.37 -4.04
CA THR A 163 5.50 -1.32 -4.78
C THR A 163 4.90 -2.73 -4.73
N ASP A 164 4.31 -3.12 -3.60
CA ASP A 164 3.72 -4.45 -3.43
C ASP A 164 2.51 -4.69 -4.35
N ILE A 165 1.81 -3.63 -4.78
CA ILE A 165 0.70 -3.70 -5.76
C ILE A 165 1.19 -4.06 -7.17
N ILE A 166 2.37 -3.58 -7.56
CA ILE A 166 2.87 -3.71 -8.95
C ILE A 166 3.43 -5.09 -9.22
N PHE A 167 3.91 -5.77 -8.18
CA PHE A 167 4.41 -7.14 -8.32
C PHE A 167 3.30 -8.18 -8.45
N GLN A 168 2.03 -7.76 -8.47
CA GLN A 168 0.86 -8.64 -8.43
C GLN A 168 0.30 -8.94 -9.81
N MET A 169 0.76 -9.99 -10.46
CA MET A 169 0.30 -10.32 -11.81
C MET A 169 -0.96 -11.19 -11.76
N PRO A 170 -2.00 -10.92 -12.56
CA PRO A 170 -3.14 -11.82 -12.68
C PRO A 170 -2.68 -13.15 -13.28
N VAL A 171 -3.18 -14.27 -12.74
CA VAL A 171 -2.81 -15.63 -13.17
C VAL A 171 -4.05 -16.48 -13.38
N ASP A 172 -4.02 -17.33 -14.40
CA ASP A 172 -5.07 -18.32 -14.65
C ASP A 172 -4.94 -19.49 -13.67
N GLU A 173 -6.07 -19.99 -13.13
CA GLU A 173 -6.04 -21.08 -12.14
C GLU A 173 -5.32 -22.35 -12.64
N GLU A 174 -5.41 -22.63 -13.94
CA GLU A 174 -4.74 -23.77 -14.57
C GLU A 174 -3.21 -23.68 -14.54
N LYS A 175 -2.65 -22.48 -14.40
CA LYS A 175 -1.19 -22.25 -14.38
C LYS A 175 -0.58 -22.31 -12.98
N ILE A 176 -1.39 -22.37 -11.93
CA ILE A 176 -0.92 -22.31 -10.53
C ILE A 176 0.07 -23.43 -10.25
N SER A 177 -0.28 -24.68 -10.53
CA SER A 177 0.56 -25.84 -10.22
C SER A 177 1.94 -25.77 -10.91
N GLY A 178 1.97 -25.31 -12.17
CA GLY A 178 3.23 -25.08 -12.89
C GLY A 178 4.06 -23.96 -12.25
N MET A 179 3.43 -22.84 -11.90
CA MET A 179 4.10 -21.70 -11.28
C MET A 179 4.54 -22.00 -9.85
N SER A 180 3.75 -22.72 -9.06
CA SER A 180 4.07 -23.08 -7.68
C SER A 180 5.29 -24.00 -7.63
N ARG A 181 5.39 -24.96 -8.56
CA ARG A 181 6.60 -25.78 -8.72
C ARG A 181 7.83 -24.94 -9.08
N GLU A 182 7.69 -23.96 -9.96
CA GLU A 182 8.79 -23.06 -10.33
C GLU A 182 9.23 -22.19 -9.14
N VAL A 183 8.26 -21.62 -8.41
CA VAL A 183 8.50 -20.84 -7.19
C VAL A 183 9.21 -21.70 -6.15
N TYR A 184 8.74 -22.91 -5.90
CA TYR A 184 9.37 -23.83 -4.95
C TYR A 184 10.82 -24.14 -5.34
N GLY A 185 11.08 -24.43 -6.62
CA GLY A 185 12.45 -24.67 -7.10
C GLY A 185 13.37 -23.45 -6.91
N GLN A 186 12.87 -22.24 -7.17
CA GLN A 186 13.62 -21.00 -6.94
C GLN A 186 13.85 -20.75 -5.45
N ALA A 187 12.82 -20.95 -4.61
CA ALA A 187 12.93 -20.82 -3.16
C ALA A 187 13.95 -21.83 -2.61
N GLN A 188 13.87 -23.10 -3.02
CA GLN A 188 14.81 -24.14 -2.66
C GLN A 188 16.27 -23.73 -2.94
N ALA A 189 16.55 -23.24 -4.15
CA ALA A 189 17.90 -22.78 -4.49
C ALA A 189 18.38 -21.64 -3.55
N MET A 190 17.52 -20.67 -3.22
CA MET A 190 17.86 -19.58 -2.29
C MET A 190 18.09 -20.08 -0.86
N MET A 191 17.26 -21.01 -0.38
CA MET A 191 17.37 -21.59 0.97
C MET A 191 18.64 -22.43 1.09
N GLU A 192 18.93 -23.27 0.10
CA GLU A 192 20.14 -24.11 0.05
C GLU A 192 21.42 -23.27 -0.01
N GLU A 193 21.46 -22.23 -0.85
CA GLU A 193 22.57 -21.28 -0.89
C GLU A 193 22.80 -20.62 0.49
N TRP A 194 21.71 -20.22 1.16
CA TRP A 194 21.80 -19.62 2.48
C TRP A 194 22.32 -20.60 3.53
N VAL A 195 21.81 -21.83 3.55
CA VAL A 195 22.27 -22.88 4.48
C VAL A 195 23.75 -23.17 4.27
N GLU A 196 24.20 -23.33 3.02
CA GLU A 196 25.60 -23.55 2.67
C GLU A 196 26.51 -22.43 3.19
N LYS A 197 26.14 -21.18 2.90
CA LYS A 197 26.89 -19.99 3.32
C LYS A 197 26.94 -19.82 4.85
N ASN A 198 25.93 -20.32 5.56
CA ASN A 198 25.76 -20.15 6.99
C ASN A 198 25.88 -21.46 7.79
N LYS A 199 26.50 -22.52 7.23
CA LYS A 199 26.70 -23.83 7.89
C LYS A 199 27.19 -23.76 9.34
N LYS A 200 28.08 -22.81 9.62
CA LYS A 200 28.62 -22.52 10.96
C LYS A 200 27.58 -22.15 12.03
N LEU A 201 26.37 -21.75 11.63
CA LEU A 201 25.26 -21.49 12.56
C LEU A 201 24.56 -22.77 13.03
N GLY A 202 24.77 -23.90 12.34
CA GLY A 202 24.10 -25.17 12.63
C GLY A 202 22.57 -25.10 12.44
N ALA A 203 22.08 -24.11 11.71
CA ALA A 203 20.66 -23.91 11.44
C ALA A 203 20.30 -24.48 10.07
N GLY A 204 19.26 -25.31 10.03
CA GLY A 204 18.57 -25.74 8.82
C GLY A 204 17.28 -24.96 8.61
N LEU A 205 16.69 -25.11 7.43
CA LEU A 205 15.42 -24.49 7.06
C LEU A 205 14.43 -25.58 6.62
N LEU A 206 13.21 -25.52 7.15
CA LEU A 206 12.07 -26.29 6.68
C LEU A 206 11.12 -25.32 5.98
N TYR A 207 10.73 -25.59 4.74
CA TYR A 207 9.93 -24.67 3.96
C TYR A 207 9.00 -25.37 2.98
N GLY A 208 7.94 -24.65 2.59
CA GLY A 208 6.99 -25.05 1.57
C GLY A 208 5.74 -24.17 1.62
N PHE A 209 4.73 -24.53 0.84
CA PHE A 209 3.50 -23.76 0.74
C PHE A 209 2.48 -24.17 1.80
N ALA A 210 1.87 -23.16 2.42
CA ALA A 210 0.65 -23.26 3.20
C ALA A 210 -0.49 -22.53 2.47
N GLU A 211 -1.68 -23.13 2.46
CA GLU A 211 -2.87 -22.58 1.81
C GLU A 211 -3.96 -22.27 2.84
N TYR A 212 -4.45 -21.03 2.76
CA TYR A 212 -5.46 -20.43 3.60
C TYR A 212 -6.71 -20.12 2.78
N HIS A 213 -7.89 -20.43 3.33
CA HIS A 213 -9.19 -20.18 2.74
C HIS A 213 -10.12 -19.54 3.78
N GLY A 214 -10.87 -18.50 3.42
CA GLY A 214 -11.99 -18.00 4.22
C GLY A 214 -11.96 -16.52 4.59
N SER A 215 -12.97 -16.09 5.34
CA SER A 215 -13.19 -14.72 5.85
C SER A 215 -12.18 -14.27 6.94
N LEU A 216 -11.03 -14.95 7.03
CA LEU A 216 -9.99 -14.78 8.04
C LEU A 216 -8.69 -14.20 7.45
N ILE A 217 -8.69 -13.83 6.17
CA ILE A 217 -7.59 -13.11 5.54
C ILE A 217 -7.72 -11.63 5.95
N ASP A 218 -7.38 -11.33 7.20
CA ASP A 218 -7.08 -9.97 7.63
C ASP A 218 -5.60 -9.69 7.25
N PRO A 219 -5.31 -8.81 6.27
CA PRO A 219 -3.95 -8.50 5.87
C PRO A 219 -3.12 -7.84 6.99
N GLU A 220 -3.77 -7.31 8.04
CA GLU A 220 -3.10 -6.70 9.20
C GLU A 220 -2.95 -7.66 10.39
N ALA A 221 -3.60 -8.83 10.37
CA ALA A 221 -3.43 -9.84 11.41
C ALA A 221 -2.14 -10.65 11.17
N GLN A 222 -1.33 -10.84 12.21
CA GLN A 222 -0.22 -11.79 12.15
C GLN A 222 -0.80 -13.18 11.88
N ILE A 223 -0.47 -13.74 10.71
CA ILE A 223 -0.92 -15.07 10.29
C ILE A 223 -0.45 -16.07 11.35
N GLN A 224 -1.41 -16.64 12.09
CA GLN A 224 -1.11 -17.66 13.09
C GLN A 224 -1.20 -19.05 12.44
N PRO A 225 -0.17 -19.91 12.56
CA PRO A 225 -0.14 -21.26 11.97
C PRO A 225 -1.34 -22.15 12.35
N GLU A 226 -1.92 -21.92 13.54
CA GLU A 226 -3.01 -22.72 14.12
C GLU A 226 -4.37 -22.50 13.43
N GLU A 227 -4.53 -21.43 12.65
CA GLU A 227 -5.79 -21.08 11.97
C GLU A 227 -5.85 -21.62 10.52
N SER A 228 -4.96 -22.55 10.17
CA SER A 228 -4.86 -23.16 8.85
C SER A 228 -6.09 -24.02 8.51
N ARG A 229 -7.08 -23.34 7.92
CA ARG A 229 -8.18 -23.80 7.06
C ARG A 229 -9.56 -23.92 7.73
N ALA A 230 -10.45 -23.00 7.32
CA ALA A 230 -11.86 -23.32 7.17
C ALA A 230 -12.06 -24.06 5.84
N SER A 231 -12.57 -25.29 5.89
CA SER A 231 -12.95 -26.05 4.70
C SER A 231 -14.23 -25.45 4.10
N GLY A 232 -14.07 -24.62 3.08
CA GLY A 232 -15.16 -24.07 2.29
C GLY A 232 -14.62 -23.35 1.06
N LYS A 233 -15.27 -23.49 -0.09
CA LYS A 233 -15.00 -22.63 -1.26
C LYS A 233 -15.44 -21.21 -0.91
N THR A 234 -14.55 -20.46 -0.30
CA THR A 234 -14.71 -19.03 -0.07
C THR A 234 -14.02 -18.27 -1.21
N ASP A 235 -14.52 -17.07 -1.50
CA ASP A 235 -13.95 -16.20 -2.53
C ASP A 235 -12.51 -15.76 -2.21
N ASP A 236 -12.13 -15.86 -0.93
CA ASP A 236 -10.83 -15.51 -0.39
C ASP A 236 -9.91 -16.74 -0.31
N TYR A 237 -8.75 -16.66 -0.98
CA TYR A 237 -7.69 -17.67 -1.04
C TYR A 237 -6.34 -16.98 -0.86
N LEU A 238 -5.44 -17.57 -0.07
CA LEU A 238 -4.07 -17.09 0.12
C LEU A 238 -3.13 -18.29 0.23
N CYS A 239 -2.10 -18.33 -0.60
CA CYS A 239 -1.01 -19.28 -0.56
C CYS A 239 0.28 -18.55 -0.19
N VAL A 240 0.93 -19.06 0.84
CA VAL A 240 2.09 -18.47 1.49
C VAL A 240 3.23 -19.45 1.43
N LEU A 241 4.42 -18.98 1.06
CA LEU A 241 5.66 -19.74 1.25
C LEU A 241 6.11 -19.53 2.70
N GLU A 242 6.02 -20.57 3.50
CA GLU A 242 6.46 -20.57 4.89
C GLU A 242 7.87 -21.13 5.01
N VAL A 243 8.66 -20.53 5.89
CA VAL A 243 10.05 -20.91 6.15
C VAL A 243 10.29 -20.91 7.65
N PHE A 244 10.47 -22.11 8.19
CA PHE A 244 10.79 -22.36 9.59
C PHE A 244 12.29 -22.59 9.76
N VAL A 245 12.84 -22.09 10.86
CA VAL A 245 14.23 -22.36 11.23
C VAL A 245 14.28 -23.58 12.14
N LYS A 246 15.12 -24.56 11.79
CA LYS A 246 15.36 -25.77 12.58
C LYS A 246 16.83 -25.86 13.03
N LYS A 247 17.07 -26.48 14.16
CA LYS A 247 18.41 -26.88 14.62
C LYS A 247 18.33 -28.28 15.21
N GLU A 248 19.15 -29.21 14.72
CA GLU A 248 19.18 -30.60 15.21
C GLU A 248 17.79 -31.25 15.25
N ASN A 249 16.96 -30.97 14.23
CA ASN A 249 15.55 -31.37 14.10
C ASN A 249 14.52 -30.68 15.03
N TYR A 250 14.95 -29.82 15.95
CA TYR A 250 14.06 -28.99 16.76
C TYR A 250 13.69 -27.69 16.04
N PHE A 251 12.49 -27.21 16.30
CA PHE A 251 12.08 -25.86 15.91
C PHE A 251 12.72 -24.83 16.82
N ILE A 252 13.01 -23.64 16.28
CA ILE A 252 13.65 -22.58 17.03
C ILE A 252 12.61 -21.54 17.45
N ARG A 253 12.55 -21.25 18.75
CA ARG A 253 11.79 -20.11 19.31
C ARG A 253 12.70 -18.99 19.80
N ASP A 254 12.22 -17.76 19.68
CA ASP A 254 12.88 -16.59 20.25
C ASP A 254 12.72 -16.53 21.79
N ARG A 255 13.31 -15.50 22.43
CA ARG A 255 13.19 -15.30 23.88
C ARG A 255 11.78 -14.99 24.37
N ARG A 256 10.87 -14.62 23.47
CA ARG A 256 9.45 -14.39 23.74
C ARG A 256 8.61 -15.64 23.46
N GLN A 257 9.25 -16.80 23.26
CA GLN A 257 8.62 -18.07 22.90
C GLN A 257 7.87 -18.05 21.57
N ARG A 258 8.21 -17.11 20.67
CA ARG A 258 7.64 -17.07 19.32
C ARG A 258 8.44 -17.97 18.41
N LEU A 259 7.74 -18.78 17.63
CA LEU A 259 8.35 -19.61 16.60
C LEU A 259 9.04 -18.71 15.55
N LEU A 260 10.28 -19.04 15.19
CA LEU A 260 10.97 -18.37 14.08
C LEU A 260 10.40 -18.88 12.76
N LEU A 261 9.30 -18.24 12.36
CA LEU A 261 8.61 -18.40 11.08
C LEU A 261 8.81 -17.14 10.24
N MET A 262 9.06 -17.33 8.96
CA MET A 262 8.98 -16.29 7.93
C MET A 262 7.94 -16.73 6.91
N ASP A 263 7.00 -15.85 6.60
CA ASP A 263 5.91 -16.09 5.67
C ASP A 263 6.00 -15.11 4.49
N PHE A 264 5.79 -15.61 3.28
CA PHE A 264 5.86 -14.82 2.05
C PHE A 264 4.63 -15.10 1.18
N PRO A 265 3.68 -14.16 1.05
CA PRO A 265 2.52 -14.32 0.16
C PRO A 265 2.94 -14.51 -1.30
N VAL A 266 2.54 -15.62 -1.91
CA VAL A 266 2.90 -15.97 -3.30
C VAL A 266 1.70 -15.90 -4.22
N PHE A 267 0.59 -16.56 -3.85
CA PHE A 267 -0.65 -16.54 -4.63
C PHE A 267 -1.81 -16.12 -3.75
N TYR A 268 -2.78 -15.37 -4.27
CA TYR A 268 -4.02 -15.08 -3.54
C TYR A 268 -5.12 -14.65 -4.48
N LYS A 269 -6.37 -14.84 -4.04
CA LYS A 269 -7.56 -14.31 -4.71
C LYS A 269 -7.93 -12.99 -4.08
N ARG A 270 -8.25 -12.02 -4.94
CA ARG A 270 -8.91 -10.79 -4.52
C ARG A 270 -9.95 -10.37 -5.55
N LYS A 271 -10.93 -9.62 -5.10
CA LYS A 271 -11.90 -8.98 -6.00
C LYS A 271 -11.19 -7.94 -6.85
N SER A 272 -11.25 -8.09 -8.17
CA SER A 272 -10.76 -7.09 -9.10
C SER A 272 -11.59 -5.81 -8.98
N ARG A 273 -10.94 -4.66 -9.03
CA ARG A 273 -11.60 -3.35 -9.11
C ARG A 273 -11.94 -2.94 -10.54
N LYS A 274 -11.86 -3.87 -11.50
CA LYS A 274 -12.54 -3.72 -12.80
C LYS A 274 -14.05 -3.57 -12.57
N ILE A 275 -14.73 -2.96 -13.53
CA ILE A 275 -16.19 -2.69 -13.48
C ILE A 275 -17.01 -3.97 -13.27
N THR A 276 -16.51 -5.12 -13.74
CA THR A 276 -17.18 -6.42 -13.59
C THR A 276 -17.05 -7.00 -12.17
N GLY A 277 -16.12 -6.52 -11.35
CA GLY A 277 -15.95 -6.96 -9.96
C GLY A 277 -15.60 -8.44 -9.80
N GLU A 278 -15.01 -9.07 -10.83
CA GLU A 278 -14.67 -10.49 -10.81
C GLU A 278 -13.59 -10.79 -9.77
N VAL A 279 -13.74 -11.90 -9.04
CA VAL A 279 -12.66 -12.45 -8.22
C VAL A 279 -11.60 -13.03 -9.13
N ARG A 280 -10.35 -12.60 -8.95
CA ARG A 280 -9.21 -13.05 -9.75
C ARG A 280 -8.08 -13.52 -8.85
N LEU A 281 -7.32 -14.47 -9.36
CA LEU A 281 -6.10 -14.95 -8.74
C LEU A 281 -4.92 -14.09 -9.19
N TYR A 282 -4.03 -13.78 -8.25
CA TYR A 282 -2.82 -13.02 -8.46
C TYR A 282 -1.59 -13.79 -7.96
N TYR A 283 -0.46 -13.57 -8.62
CA TYR A 283 0.88 -14.00 -8.22
C TYR A 283 1.70 -12.78 -7.83
N ASN A 284 2.32 -12.80 -6.65
CA ASN A 284 3.13 -11.70 -6.15
C ASN A 284 4.63 -11.98 -6.36
N GLU A 285 5.26 -11.40 -7.39
CA GLU A 285 6.67 -11.62 -7.67
C GLU A 285 7.63 -11.10 -6.57
N ASN A 286 7.15 -10.22 -5.67
CA ASN A 286 7.97 -9.61 -4.64
C ASN A 286 8.52 -10.62 -3.63
N TRP A 287 7.90 -11.81 -3.50
CA TRP A 287 8.35 -12.87 -2.58
C TRP A 287 9.85 -13.17 -2.74
N LYS A 288 10.40 -13.11 -3.96
CA LYS A 288 11.84 -13.36 -4.23
C LYS A 288 12.75 -12.36 -3.53
N LYS A 289 12.35 -11.09 -3.57
CA LYS A 289 13.10 -9.99 -2.94
C LYS A 289 12.99 -10.11 -1.44
N GLU A 290 11.78 -10.34 -0.92
CA GLU A 290 11.52 -10.47 0.51
C GLU A 290 12.26 -11.65 1.12
N VAL A 291 12.23 -12.83 0.48
CA VAL A 291 13.02 -13.99 0.90
C VAL A 291 14.51 -13.63 1.02
N ARG A 292 15.09 -12.99 -0.01
CA ARG A 292 16.51 -12.63 0.00
C ARG A 292 16.87 -11.64 1.11
N GLU A 293 16.03 -10.63 1.32
CA GLU A 293 16.23 -9.62 2.38
C GLU A 293 16.09 -10.24 3.77
N THR A 294 15.05 -11.04 3.99
CA THR A 294 14.76 -11.69 5.28
C THR A 294 15.81 -12.75 5.62
N LEU A 295 16.27 -13.56 4.65
CA LEU A 295 17.38 -14.51 4.87
C LEU A 295 18.68 -13.78 5.26
N SER A 296 18.99 -12.65 4.63
CA SER A 296 20.14 -11.83 4.98
C SER A 296 20.04 -11.27 6.41
N TYR A 297 18.83 -10.87 6.83
CA TYR A 297 18.55 -10.46 8.19
C TYR A 297 18.66 -11.63 9.19
N LEU A 298 18.09 -12.79 8.85
CA LEU A 298 18.08 -13.99 9.68
C LEU A 298 19.50 -14.41 10.06
N ALA A 299 20.46 -14.39 9.13
CA ALA A 299 21.85 -14.72 9.40
C ALA A 299 22.47 -13.82 10.49
N LYS A 300 22.15 -12.52 10.49
CA LYS A 300 22.58 -11.58 11.53
C LYS A 300 21.84 -11.82 12.84
N TYR A 301 20.54 -12.08 12.75
CA TYR A 301 19.68 -12.32 13.91
C TYR A 301 20.15 -13.55 14.70
N LEU A 302 20.43 -14.66 14.03
CA LEU A 302 20.88 -15.92 14.65
C LEU A 302 22.24 -15.80 15.38
N GLN A 303 23.14 -14.94 14.92
CA GLN A 303 24.48 -14.79 15.54
C GLN A 303 24.47 -14.06 16.89
N GLY A 304 23.46 -13.20 17.13
CA GLY A 304 23.42 -12.31 18.29
C GLY A 304 22.44 -12.70 19.39
N HIS A 305 21.64 -13.76 19.18
CA HIS A 305 20.49 -14.06 20.03
C HIS A 305 20.56 -15.48 20.61
N LYS A 306 19.91 -15.64 21.77
CA LYS A 306 19.70 -16.96 22.39
C LYS A 306 18.33 -17.47 21.98
N PHE A 307 18.24 -18.74 21.69
CA PHE A 307 17.03 -19.40 21.23
C PHE A 307 16.68 -20.60 22.11
N ILE A 308 15.41 -20.97 22.07
CA ILE A 308 14.87 -22.16 22.72
C ILE A 308 14.62 -23.19 21.63
N MET A 309 15.07 -24.42 21.85
CA MET A 309 14.75 -25.56 20.98
C MET A 309 13.43 -26.14 21.44
N ASP A 310 12.49 -26.28 20.51
CA ASP A 310 11.16 -26.82 20.76
C ASP A 310 10.96 -28.11 19.97
N ASP A 311 10.54 -29.15 20.67
CA ASP A 311 10.19 -30.45 20.09
C ASP A 311 8.70 -30.43 19.76
N MET A 312 8.39 -29.84 18.63
CA MET A 312 7.04 -29.76 18.10
C MET A 312 7.00 -30.33 16.68
N GLU A 313 5.82 -30.80 16.29
CA GLU A 313 5.50 -31.10 14.90
C GLU A 313 4.51 -30.04 14.39
N LEU A 314 4.52 -29.80 13.08
CA LEU A 314 3.49 -28.94 12.48
C LEU A 314 2.22 -29.77 12.35
N ASP A 315 1.08 -29.19 12.69
CA ASP A 315 -0.23 -29.83 12.54
C ASP A 315 -0.67 -29.96 11.06
N TYR A 316 0.17 -29.49 10.13
CA TYR A 316 -0.06 -29.51 8.69
C TYR A 316 1.22 -29.79 7.90
N GLU A 317 1.05 -30.30 6.68
CA GLU A 317 2.14 -30.56 5.75
C GLU A 317 2.39 -29.34 4.86
N LEU A 318 3.66 -28.92 4.79
CA LEU A 318 4.12 -27.91 3.84
C LEU A 318 4.23 -28.51 2.44
N LYS A 319 3.43 -28.00 1.52
CA LYS A 319 3.37 -28.53 0.16
C LYS A 319 4.53 -28.03 -0.69
N LYS A 320 4.98 -28.86 -1.64
CA LYS A 320 5.95 -28.46 -2.68
C LYS A 320 5.28 -27.89 -3.93
N GLU A 321 3.98 -28.10 -4.03
CA GLU A 321 3.13 -27.71 -5.16
C GLU A 321 1.71 -27.48 -4.63
N VAL A 322 1.07 -26.42 -5.12
CA VAL A 322 -0.34 -26.06 -4.85
C VAL A 322 -1.15 -26.04 -6.13
#